data_AF-A0A1Y4D040-F1
#
_entry.id   AF-A0A1Y4D040-F1
#
_cell.length_a   1.000
_cell.length_b   1.000
_cell.length_c   1.000
_cell.angle_alpha   90.00
_cell.angle_beta   90.00
_cell.angle_gamma   90.00
#
_symmetry.space_group_name_H-M   'P 1'
#
loop_
_entity.id
_entity.type
_entity.pdbx_description
1 polymer ?
#
loop_
_entity_poly.entity_id
_entity_poly.type
_entity_poly.pdbx_seq_one_letter_code
_entity_poly.pdbx_strand_id
1 'polypeptide(L)'
;MCITVSESRYPDPLHKGFDPEMVYVQCGVCGAPVIWEQGKTSELFRTAGIDPLELDPTCILVTNGCPSCSGHGMFSVQILRVTETPAQYYPVTLGYA
;
A
#
# COMPACT_ATOMS: atom_id res chain seq x y z
N MET A 1 -18.93 -20.57 -1.27
CA MET A 1 -19.32 -19.23 -1.75
C MET A 1 -18.31 -18.84 -2.80
N CYS A 2 -18.73 -18.79 -4.06
CA CYS A 2 -17.85 -18.63 -5.22
C CYS A 2 -18.06 -17.20 -5.74
N ILE A 3 -17.02 -16.39 -5.83
CA ILE A 3 -17.14 -15.05 -6.42
C ILE A 3 -16.75 -15.16 -7.90
N THR A 4 -17.67 -14.77 -8.77
CA THR A 4 -17.48 -14.71 -10.22
C THR A 4 -16.76 -13.40 -10.55
N VAL A 5 -15.59 -13.48 -11.20
CA VAL A 5 -14.90 -12.31 -11.74
C VAL A 5 -15.46 -12.02 -13.13
N SER A 6 -16.17 -10.90 -13.27
CA SER A 6 -16.63 -10.37 -14.56
C SER A 6 -15.54 -9.49 -15.17
N GLU A 7 -14.87 -9.98 -16.21
CA GLU A 7 -13.93 -9.19 -17.02
C GLU A 7 -14.65 -8.02 -17.71
N SER A 8 -14.28 -6.78 -17.36
CA SER A 8 -14.60 -5.61 -18.18
C SER A 8 -13.55 -5.49 -19.29
N ARG A 9 -14.00 -5.73 -20.52
CA ARG A 9 -13.18 -5.80 -21.73
C ARG A 9 -13.17 -4.45 -22.48
N TYR A 10 -12.94 -3.34 -21.77
CA TYR A 10 -12.75 -2.02 -22.39
C TYR A 10 -11.67 -1.21 -21.66
N PRO A 11 -10.63 -0.72 -22.36
CA PRO A 11 -9.66 0.20 -21.78
C PRO A 11 -10.32 1.56 -21.61
N ASP A 12 -10.75 1.88 -20.39
CA ASP A 12 -11.18 3.23 -20.04
C ASP A 12 -9.91 4.13 -19.87
N PRO A 13 -9.75 5.19 -20.67
CA PRO A 13 -8.55 6.04 -20.63
C PRO A 13 -8.45 6.92 -19.37
N LEU A 14 -9.46 6.91 -18.49
CA LEU A 14 -9.52 7.64 -17.22
C LEU A 14 -9.45 6.72 -15.99
N HIS A 15 -9.69 5.41 -16.13
CA HIS A 15 -9.39 4.40 -15.12
C HIS A 15 -7.90 4.06 -15.13
N LYS A 16 -7.04 5.05 -14.87
CA LYS A 16 -5.76 4.71 -14.24
C LYS A 16 -6.14 4.15 -12.87
N GLY A 17 -6.01 2.83 -12.70
CA GLY A 17 -6.10 2.20 -11.38
C GLY A 17 -5.24 2.94 -10.36
N PHE A 18 -5.48 2.72 -9.07
CA PHE A 18 -4.73 3.37 -8.00
C PHE A 18 -3.22 3.26 -8.28
N ASP A 19 -2.51 4.38 -8.24
CA ASP A 19 -1.07 4.37 -8.51
C ASP A 19 -0.39 3.58 -7.38
N PRO A 20 0.21 2.40 -7.65
CA PRO A 20 0.86 1.60 -6.62
C PRO A 20 1.97 2.37 -5.91
N GLU A 21 2.58 3.37 -6.55
CA GLU A 21 3.60 4.22 -5.94
C GLU A 21 3.03 5.19 -4.88
N MET A 22 1.71 5.39 -4.84
CA MET A 22 1.03 6.17 -3.81
C MET A 22 0.64 5.34 -2.56
N VAL A 23 0.89 4.03 -2.55
CA VAL A 23 0.61 3.19 -1.37
C VAL A 23 1.58 3.52 -0.24
N TYR A 24 1.05 3.77 0.96
CA TYR A 24 1.87 3.99 2.15
C TYR A 24 2.59 2.72 2.59
N VAL A 25 3.88 2.82 2.90
CA VAL A 25 4.72 1.70 3.35
C VAL A 25 5.20 1.94 4.79
N GLN A 26 4.93 0.98 5.67
CA GLN A 26 5.24 1.03 7.10
C GLN A 26 6.19 -0.10 7.52
N CYS A 27 7.12 0.20 8.42
CA CYS A 27 7.90 -0.82 9.11
C CYS A 27 7.06 -1.47 10.22
N GLY A 28 6.88 -2.79 10.17
CA GLY A 28 6.18 -3.55 11.20
C GLY A 28 6.94 -3.65 12.54
N VAL A 29 8.20 -3.24 12.59
CA VAL A 29 9.03 -3.29 13.82
C VAL A 29 8.98 -1.97 14.60
N CYS A 30 9.23 -0.84 13.94
CA CYS A 30 9.31 0.47 14.60
C CYS A 30 8.16 1.42 14.22
N GLY A 31 7.29 1.03 13.30
CA GLY A 31 6.19 1.86 12.80
C GLY A 31 6.62 2.99 11.86
N ALA A 32 7.92 3.19 11.64
CA ALA A 32 8.45 4.26 10.80
C ALA A 32 8.06 4.04 9.32
N PRO A 33 7.84 5.13 8.56
CA PRO A 33 7.63 5.03 7.12
C PRO A 33 8.89 4.48 6.44
N VAL A 34 8.69 3.59 5.47
CA VAL A 34 9.77 3.04 4.64
C VAL A 34 9.70 3.70 3.27
N ILE A 35 10.75 4.44 2.91
CA ILE A 35 10.82 5.11 1.61
C ILE A 35 11.45 4.14 0.61
N TRP A 36 10.74 3.90 -0.50
CA TRP A 36 11.24 3.13 -1.62
C TRP A 36 11.58 4.02 -2.81
N GLU A 37 12.46 3.52 -3.66
CA GLU A 37 12.75 4.14 -4.95
C GLU A 37 11.51 4.05 -5.86
N GLN A 38 11.36 5.04 -6.73
CA GLN A 38 10.26 5.08 -7.69
C GLN A 38 10.24 3.80 -8.55
N GLY A 39 9.06 3.22 -8.71
CA GLY A 39 8.81 2.01 -9.49
C GLY A 39 9.03 0.73 -8.70
N LYS A 40 9.56 0.79 -7.47
CA LYS A 40 9.81 -0.39 -6.65
C LYS A 40 8.52 -1.06 -6.21
N THR A 41 7.51 -0.25 -5.88
CA THR A 41 6.20 -0.76 -5.49
C THR A 41 5.55 -1.46 -6.67
N SER A 42 5.54 -0.82 -7.83
CA SER A 42 5.05 -1.39 -9.09
C SER A 42 5.73 -2.71 -9.46
N GLU A 43 7.06 -2.79 -9.29
CA GLU A 43 7.84 -4.02 -9.50
C GLU A 43 7.42 -5.14 -8.53
N LEU A 44 7.22 -4.80 -7.25
CA LEU A 44 6.77 -5.75 -6.23
C LEU A 44 5.40 -6.34 -6.57
N PHE A 45 4.42 -5.49 -6.92
CA PHE A 45 3.08 -5.92 -7.30
C PHE A 45 3.10 -6.81 -8.54
N ARG A 46 3.87 -6.43 -9.57
CA ARG A 46 4.06 -7.23 -10.78
C ARG A 46 4.68 -8.60 -10.46
N THR A 47 5.67 -8.65 -9.57
CA THR A 47 6.35 -9.90 -9.17
C THR A 47 5.43 -10.79 -8.34
N ALA A 48 4.57 -10.19 -7.50
CA ALA A 48 3.59 -10.89 -6.70
C ALA A 48 2.37 -11.38 -7.51
N GLY A 49 2.24 -10.98 -8.78
CA GLY A 49 1.09 -11.31 -9.62
C GLY A 49 -0.20 -10.63 -9.17
N ILE A 50 -0.09 -9.52 -8.42
CA ILE A 50 -1.22 -8.77 -7.90
C ILE A 50 -1.57 -7.70 -8.93
N ASP A 51 -2.84 -7.66 -9.34
CA ASP A 51 -3.29 -6.66 -10.31
C ASP A 51 -3.32 -5.28 -9.61
N PRO A 52 -2.69 -4.23 -10.19
CA PRO A 52 -2.76 -2.88 -9.64
C PRO A 52 -4.19 -2.36 -9.43
N LEU A 53 -5.18 -2.90 -10.17
CA LEU A 53 -6.59 -2.56 -9.97
C LEU A 53 -7.18 -3.11 -8.66
N GLU A 54 -6.53 -4.09 -8.02
CA GLU A 54 -6.94 -4.60 -6.69
C GLU A 54 -6.49 -3.69 -5.54
N LEU A 55 -5.63 -2.70 -5.83
CA LEU A 55 -5.24 -1.69 -4.86
C LEU A 55 -6.23 -0.54 -4.84
N ASP A 56 -6.49 -0.07 -3.62
CA ASP A 56 -7.25 1.14 -3.37
C ASP A 56 -6.61 1.92 -2.21
N PRO A 57 -7.02 3.16 -1.96
CA PRO A 57 -6.41 4.02 -0.94
C PRO A 57 -6.46 3.48 0.49
N THR A 58 -7.21 2.40 0.76
CA THR A 58 -7.26 1.75 2.08
C THR A 58 -6.15 0.72 2.27
N CYS A 59 -5.40 0.38 1.23
CA CYS A 59 -4.27 -0.54 1.31
C CYS A 59 -3.03 0.15 1.91
N ILE A 60 -2.34 -0.55 2.80
CA ILE A 60 -1.02 -0.21 3.30
C ILE A 60 -0.06 -1.38 3.08
N LEU A 61 1.20 -1.09 2.80
CA LEU A 61 2.27 -2.08 2.77
C LEU A 61 2.96 -2.11 4.11
N VAL A 62 3.17 -3.30 4.66
CA VAL A 62 3.91 -3.50 5.91
C VAL A 62 5.13 -4.36 5.64
N THR A 63 6.31 -3.83 5.94
CA THR A 63 7.56 -4.58 5.86
C THR A 63 7.89 -5.23 7.20
N ASN A 64 8.57 -6.38 7.18
CA ASN A 64 9.07 -7.01 8.42
C ASN A 64 10.29 -6.30 9.05
N GLY A 65 10.75 -5.21 8.45
CA GLY A 65 11.89 -4.42 8.90
C GLY A 65 12.14 -3.22 8.01
N CYS A 66 13.03 -2.34 8.44
CA CYS A 66 13.50 -1.19 7.67
C CYS A 66 15.02 -1.04 7.81
N PRO A 67 15.67 -0.18 7.00
CA PRO A 67 17.12 0.02 7.07
C PRO A 67 17.62 0.36 8.48
N SER A 68 16.83 1.11 9.27
CA SER A 68 17.17 1.47 10.64
C SER A 68 17.04 0.31 11.64
N CYS A 69 16.15 -0.65 11.41
CA CYS A 69 15.90 -1.76 12.35
C CYS A 69 16.83 -2.96 12.13
N SER A 70 17.21 -3.24 10.88
CA SER A 70 17.83 -4.52 10.54
C SER A 70 19.14 -4.41 9.76
N GLY A 71 19.66 -3.20 9.54
CA GLY A 71 20.97 -2.99 8.92
C GLY A 71 20.97 -3.26 7.41
N HIS A 72 20.66 -4.48 6.94
CA HIS A 72 20.63 -4.82 5.52
C HIS A 72 19.79 -6.08 5.19
N GLY A 73 19.28 -6.12 3.95
CA GLY A 73 19.17 -7.36 3.16
C GLY A 73 17.82 -8.07 3.19
N MET A 74 16.94 -7.66 2.25
CA MET A 74 15.63 -8.25 1.99
C MET A 74 14.61 -8.15 3.12
N PHE A 75 13.55 -7.39 2.86
CA PHE A 75 12.36 -7.32 3.71
C PHE A 75 11.23 -8.09 3.03
N SER A 76 10.47 -8.85 3.80
CA SER A 76 9.18 -9.35 3.31
C SER A 76 8.15 -8.23 3.42
N VAL A 77 7.22 -8.20 2.46
CA VAL A 77 6.16 -7.19 2.38
C VAL A 77 4.82 -7.90 2.49
N GLN A 78 3.93 -7.36 3.33
CA GLN A 78 2.53 -7.76 3.42
C GLN A 78 1.65 -6.59 3.00
N ILE A 79 0.55 -6.89 2.31
CA ILE A 79 -0.48 -5.90 1.99
C ILE A 79 -1.59 -6.05 3.01
N LEU A 80 -1.88 -4.99 3.75
CA LEU A 80 -3.00 -4.93 4.67
C LEU A 80 -4.03 -3.95 4.12
N ARG A 81 -5.31 -4.33 4.19
CA ARG A 81 -6.42 -3.43 3.86
C ARG A 81 -7.01 -2.88 5.14
N VAL A 82 -7.00 -1.56 5.29
CA VAL A 82 -7.58 -0.87 6.43
C VAL A 82 -9.08 -0.74 6.18
N THR A 83 -9.87 -1.64 6.74
CA THR A 83 -11.33 -1.47 6.76
C THR A 83 -11.67 -0.43 7.82
N GLU A 84 -12.41 0.62 7.45
CA GLU A 84 -12.94 1.58 8.41
C GLU A 84 -13.79 0.86 9.48
N THR A 85 -13.33 0.83 10.72
CA THR A 85 -14.24 1.20 11.81
C THR A 85 -14.41 2.70 11.69
N PRO A 86 -15.65 3.25 11.73
CA PRO A 86 -15.89 4.67 11.47
C PRO A 86 -14.94 5.50 12.35
N ALA A 87 -13.94 6.08 11.70
CA ALA A 87 -12.93 6.87 12.37
C ALA A 87 -13.66 8.08 12.93
N GLN A 88 -13.70 8.19 14.27
CA GLN A 88 -14.07 9.44 14.88
C GLN A 88 -13.13 10.51 14.32
N TYR A 89 -13.69 11.49 13.63
CA TYR A 89 -12.97 12.62 13.09
C TYR A 89 -12.28 13.35 14.26
N TYR A 90 -10.97 13.16 14.42
CA TYR A 90 -10.18 13.94 15.37
C TYR A 90 -9.68 15.19 14.63
N PRO A 91 -10.15 16.40 14.98
CA PRO A 91 -9.63 17.61 14.36
C PRO A 91 -8.14 17.76 14.70
N VAL A 92 -7.31 17.95 13.67
CA VAL A 92 -5.89 18.26 13.84
C VAL A 92 -5.78 19.70 14.32
N THR A 93 -5.56 19.90 15.61
CA THR A 93 -5.18 21.21 16.13
C THR A 93 -3.71 21.45 15.80
N LEU A 94 -3.43 22.30 14.82
CA LEU A 94 -2.08 22.81 14.55
C LEU A 94 -1.62 23.63 15.77
N GLY A 95 -0.89 22.99 16.68
CA GLY A 95 -0.15 23.68 17.74
C GLY A 95 1.13 24.25 17.16
N TYR A 96 1.25 25.58 17.12
CA TYR A 96 2.56 26.23 17.00
C TYR A 96 3.23 26.21 18.39
N ALA A 97 4.56 26.02 18.39
CA ALA A 97 5.40 25.98 19.59
C ALA A 97 5.44 27.33 20.33
#